data_AF-A0A8C5MNC2-F1
#
_entry.id   AF-A0A8C5MNC2-F1
#
_cell.length_a   1.000
_cell.length_b   1.000
_cell.length_c   1.000
_cell.angle_alpha   90.00
_cell.angle_beta   90.00
_cell.angle_gamma   90.00
#
_symmetry.space_group_name_H-M   'P 1'
#
loop_
_entity.id
_entity.type
_entity.pdbx_description
1 polymer ?
#
loop_
_entity_poly.entity_id
_entity_poly.type
_entity_poly.pdbx_seq_one_letter_code
_entity_poly.pdbx_strand_id
1 'polypeptide(L)'
;MAASSNSSLSGSSISSDAEEYQPPIWKSYLYQLQQEAPRPRRTVSTREVENRPKHYGREFHGMISREQADELLCSVECAYLIRESQRQSGCYTLALRFGHQTLNYRLFYDGKHFVGEKRFESIHDLVTDGLITLYIETKAAEYIAKMTTNPIYEQVGYASLLKEKVTRRLSRTKHESKKAHVAREGNTSVEKSWKFSYSLSIWRRL
;
A
#
# COMPACT_ATOMS: atom_id res chain seq x y z
N MET A 1 71.45 -35.37 -11.74
CA MET A 1 70.88 -34.02 -11.78
C MET A 1 69.90 -33.94 -12.94
N ALA A 2 68.76 -33.26 -12.69
CA ALA A 2 67.68 -32.87 -13.61
C ALA A 2 66.79 -33.96 -14.23
N ALA A 3 65.63 -34.17 -13.59
CA ALA A 3 64.40 -34.66 -14.22
C ALA A 3 63.55 -33.44 -14.61
N SER A 4 63.15 -33.34 -15.88
CA SER A 4 62.26 -32.29 -16.40
C SER A 4 60.84 -32.85 -16.48
N SER A 5 59.97 -32.39 -15.60
CA SER A 5 58.53 -32.63 -15.67
C SER A 5 57.87 -31.39 -16.27
N ASN A 6 57.28 -31.52 -17.46
CA ASN A 6 56.46 -30.48 -18.06
C ASN A 6 55.04 -30.56 -17.47
N SER A 7 54.64 -29.56 -16.69
CA SER A 7 53.28 -29.37 -16.21
C SER A 7 52.49 -28.52 -17.22
N SER A 8 51.60 -29.14 -17.98
CA SER A 8 50.62 -28.44 -18.80
C SER A 8 49.42 -28.03 -17.92
N LEU A 9 49.37 -26.75 -17.56
CA LEU A 9 48.22 -26.10 -16.94
C LEU A 9 47.13 -25.87 -18.01
N SER A 10 46.16 -26.77 -18.12
CA SER A 10 44.92 -26.47 -18.85
C SER A 10 44.03 -25.63 -17.94
N GLY A 11 44.14 -24.31 -18.08
CA GLY A 11 43.20 -23.35 -17.51
C GLY A 11 41.81 -23.63 -18.07
N SER A 12 40.97 -24.27 -17.26
CA SER A 12 39.54 -24.37 -17.53
C SER A 12 38.95 -22.99 -17.23
N SER A 13 38.78 -22.19 -18.27
CA SER A 13 38.05 -20.93 -18.19
C SER A 13 36.63 -21.22 -17.76
N ILE A 14 36.36 -21.02 -16.46
CA ILE A 14 35.01 -20.95 -15.92
C ILE A 14 34.36 -19.69 -16.50
N SER A 15 33.65 -19.87 -17.62
CA SER A 15 32.72 -18.87 -18.14
C SER A 15 31.68 -18.64 -17.05
N SER A 16 31.89 -17.59 -16.27
CA SER A 16 30.90 -17.05 -15.37
C SER A 16 29.99 -16.16 -16.20
N ASP A 17 29.12 -16.79 -17.01
CA ASP A 17 27.91 -16.12 -17.49
C ASP A 17 27.03 -15.90 -16.26
N ALA A 18 27.33 -14.83 -15.53
CA ALA A 18 26.39 -14.24 -14.61
C ALA A 18 25.28 -13.65 -15.47
N GLU A 19 24.27 -14.46 -15.79
CA GLU A 19 23.02 -13.94 -16.33
C GLU A 19 22.57 -12.80 -15.41
N GLU A 20 22.59 -11.58 -15.95
CA GLU A 20 22.26 -10.36 -15.22
C GLU A 20 20.78 -10.44 -14.84
N TYR A 21 20.52 -10.88 -13.60
CA TYR A 21 19.17 -11.07 -13.09
C TYR A 21 18.40 -9.76 -13.20
N GLN A 22 17.45 -9.71 -14.14
CA GLN A 22 16.53 -8.59 -14.27
C GLN A 22 15.30 -8.89 -13.42
N PRO A 23 15.12 -8.20 -12.27
CA PRO A 23 13.94 -8.40 -11.45
C PRO A 23 12.68 -8.03 -12.24
N PRO A 24 11.53 -8.67 -11.94
CA PRO A 24 10.27 -8.35 -12.61
C PRO A 24 9.89 -6.89 -12.41
N ILE A 25 9.35 -6.27 -13.46
CA ILE A 25 8.86 -4.88 -13.48
C ILE A 25 7.86 -4.64 -12.34
N TRP A 26 6.98 -5.62 -12.12
CA TRP A 26 5.96 -5.57 -11.07
C TRP A 26 6.51 -6.14 -9.77
N LYS A 27 6.69 -5.25 -8.78
CA LYS A 27 7.13 -5.64 -7.44
C LYS A 27 5.96 -6.23 -6.65
N SER A 28 6.08 -7.48 -6.22
CA SER A 28 5.01 -8.22 -5.51
C SER A 28 4.90 -7.89 -4.02
N TYR A 29 5.86 -7.15 -3.44
CA TYR A 29 6.01 -7.01 -1.99
C TYR A 29 4.74 -6.54 -1.27
N LEU A 30 4.12 -5.43 -1.72
CA LEU A 30 2.90 -4.92 -1.08
C LEU A 30 1.69 -5.84 -1.32
N TYR A 31 1.65 -6.53 -2.46
CA TYR A 31 0.62 -7.51 -2.74
C TYR A 31 0.73 -8.70 -1.78
N GLN A 32 1.95 -9.19 -1.51
CA GLN A 32 2.20 -10.24 -0.52
C GLN A 32 1.75 -9.79 0.87
N LEU A 33 2.12 -8.59 1.30
CA LEU A 33 1.67 -8.04 2.58
C LEU A 33 0.16 -7.89 2.69
N GLN A 34 -0.52 -7.54 1.60
CA GLN A 34 -1.98 -7.49 1.56
C GLN A 34 -2.60 -8.88 1.80
N GLN A 35 -2.02 -9.94 1.23
CA GLN A 35 -2.51 -11.32 1.42
C GLN A 35 -2.20 -11.86 2.83
N GLU A 36 -1.12 -11.40 3.44
CA GLU A 36 -0.76 -11.70 4.83
C GLU A 36 -1.58 -10.91 5.86
N ALA A 37 -2.23 -9.82 5.43
CA ALA A 37 -2.95 -8.94 6.33
C ALA A 37 -4.06 -9.71 7.08
N PRO A 38 -4.22 -9.46 8.38
CA PRO A 38 -5.16 -10.21 9.20
C PRO A 38 -6.60 -9.91 8.78
N ARG A 39 -7.46 -10.94 8.90
CA ARG A 39 -8.88 -10.82 8.60
C ARG A 39 -9.66 -10.24 9.79
N PRO A 40 -10.71 -9.44 9.54
CA PRO A 40 -11.52 -8.86 10.60
C PRO A 40 -12.26 -9.93 11.40
N ARG A 41 -12.23 -9.81 12.74
CA ARG A 41 -12.99 -10.67 13.65
C ARG A 41 -14.11 -9.87 14.30
N ARG A 42 -15.34 -10.13 13.90
CA ARG A 42 -16.49 -9.44 14.50
C ARG A 42 -16.74 -9.94 15.91
N THR A 43 -16.70 -9.04 16.89
CA THR A 43 -17.23 -9.31 18.24
C THR A 43 -18.75 -9.18 18.19
N VAL A 44 -19.46 -10.20 18.68
CA VAL A 44 -20.93 -10.25 18.67
C VAL A 44 -21.46 -9.76 20.03
N SER A 45 -22.39 -8.82 20.01
CA SER A 45 -23.07 -8.39 21.24
C SER A 45 -23.84 -9.55 21.85
N THR A 46 -23.59 -9.82 23.13
CA THR A 46 -24.32 -10.84 23.91
C THR A 46 -25.64 -10.32 24.46
N ARG A 47 -25.85 -9.00 24.45
CA ARG A 47 -27.06 -8.34 24.95
C ARG A 47 -27.92 -7.88 23.77
N GLU A 48 -29.23 -8.04 23.87
CA GLU A 48 -30.17 -7.38 22.97
C GLU A 48 -30.12 -5.87 23.19
N VAL A 49 -29.89 -5.12 22.10
CA VAL A 49 -29.80 -3.67 22.13
C VAL A 49 -31.07 -3.11 21.50
N GLU A 50 -31.99 -2.61 22.32
CA GLU A 50 -33.34 -2.18 21.92
C GLU A 50 -33.31 -1.08 20.85
N ASN A 51 -32.37 -0.13 20.93
CA ASN A 51 -32.25 1.02 20.03
C ASN A 51 -31.14 0.87 18.97
N ARG A 52 -30.94 -0.33 18.43
CA ARG A 52 -29.92 -0.57 17.41
C ARG A 52 -30.28 0.11 16.06
N PRO A 53 -29.40 0.93 15.49
CA PRO A 53 -29.60 1.50 14.16
C PRO A 53 -29.70 0.40 13.09
N LYS A 54 -30.65 0.54 12.15
CA LYS A 54 -30.94 -0.48 11.11
C LYS A 54 -29.74 -0.84 10.22
N HIS A 55 -28.78 0.07 10.09
CA HIS A 55 -27.57 -0.12 9.28
C HIS A 55 -26.44 -0.83 10.04
N TYR A 56 -26.63 -1.19 11.31
CA TYR A 56 -25.66 -1.99 12.07
C TYR A 56 -26.21 -3.36 12.42
N GLY A 57 -25.31 -4.35 12.40
CA GLY A 57 -25.61 -5.74 12.68
C GLY A 57 -25.37 -6.16 14.12
N ARG A 58 -24.83 -7.35 14.30
CA ARG A 58 -24.54 -7.95 15.62
C ARG A 58 -23.27 -7.39 16.26
N GLU A 59 -22.50 -6.61 15.51
CA GLU A 59 -21.33 -5.87 15.96
C GLU A 59 -21.69 -4.67 16.86
N PHE A 60 -22.95 -4.23 16.88
CA PHE A 60 -23.38 -3.09 17.69
C PHE A 60 -23.64 -3.48 19.15
N HIS A 61 -22.93 -2.85 20.08
CA HIS A 61 -23.00 -3.13 21.52
C HIS A 61 -23.75 -2.04 22.31
N GLY A 62 -24.35 -1.06 21.63
CA GLY A 62 -25.02 0.07 22.30
C GLY A 62 -24.02 1.03 22.95
N MET A 63 -24.46 1.68 24.03
CA MET A 63 -23.69 2.70 24.75
C MET A 63 -22.77 2.06 25.79
N ILE A 64 -21.59 1.59 25.34
CA ILE A 64 -20.53 1.07 26.22
C ILE A 64 -19.35 2.05 26.31
N SER A 65 -18.63 1.99 27.42
CA SER A 65 -17.43 2.82 27.65
C SER A 65 -16.25 2.37 26.78
N ARG A 66 -15.17 3.17 26.74
CA ARG A 66 -13.95 2.81 26.02
C ARG A 66 -13.25 1.61 26.68
N GLU A 67 -13.27 1.59 28.01
CA GLU A 67 -12.66 0.56 28.84
C GLU A 67 -13.40 -0.77 28.67
N GLN A 68 -14.74 -0.76 28.70
CA GLN A 68 -15.55 -1.94 28.40
C GLN A 68 -15.30 -2.47 26.98
N ALA A 69 -15.15 -1.58 25.99
CA ALA A 69 -14.81 -1.98 24.64
C ALA A 69 -13.40 -2.61 24.57
N ASP A 70 -12.43 -2.05 25.29
CA ASP A 70 -11.08 -2.61 25.35
C ASP A 70 -11.07 -4.00 26.00
N GLU A 71 -11.79 -4.20 27.11
CA GLU A 71 -11.93 -5.51 27.77
C GLU A 71 -12.49 -6.58 26.83
N LEU A 72 -13.54 -6.25 26.07
CA LEU A 72 -14.16 -7.16 25.09
C LEU A 72 -13.22 -7.50 23.93
N LEU A 73 -12.32 -6.60 23.58
CA LEU A 73 -11.41 -6.74 22.43
C LEU A 73 -10.02 -7.24 22.82
N CYS A 74 -9.61 -7.13 24.09
CA CYS A 74 -8.25 -7.38 24.54
C CYS A 74 -7.78 -8.81 24.27
N SER A 75 -8.70 -9.78 24.32
CA SER A 75 -8.40 -11.21 24.12
C SER A 75 -8.19 -11.61 22.65
N VAL A 76 -8.62 -10.80 21.69
CA VAL A 76 -8.64 -11.20 20.27
C VAL A 76 -8.08 -10.09 19.38
N GLU A 77 -6.94 -10.36 18.75
CA GLU A 77 -6.39 -9.45 17.76
C GLU A 77 -7.27 -9.35 16.51
N CYS A 78 -7.31 -8.16 15.92
CA CYS A 78 -8.14 -7.83 14.76
C CYS A 78 -9.64 -7.97 15.04
N ALA A 79 -10.01 -8.03 16.32
CA ALA A 79 -11.39 -7.95 16.73
C ALA A 79 -11.93 -6.53 16.60
N TYR A 80 -13.21 -6.42 16.28
CA TYR A 80 -13.88 -5.13 16.21
C TYR A 80 -15.32 -5.17 16.71
N LEU A 81 -15.78 -4.01 17.18
CA LEU A 81 -17.17 -3.77 17.57
C LEU A 81 -17.56 -2.32 17.30
N ILE A 82 -18.87 -2.05 17.28
CA ILE A 82 -19.43 -0.70 17.19
C ILE A 82 -20.08 -0.36 18.51
N ARG A 83 -19.80 0.84 19.00
CA ARG A 83 -20.43 1.40 20.19
C ARG A 83 -20.96 2.80 19.92
N GLU A 84 -21.99 3.18 20.65
CA GLU A 84 -22.46 4.56 20.72
C GLU A 84 -21.59 5.36 21.70
N SER A 85 -21.32 6.62 21.36
CA SER A 85 -20.57 7.53 22.22
C SER A 85 -21.42 7.98 23.41
N GLN A 86 -20.89 7.82 24.62
CA GLN A 86 -21.49 8.37 25.85
C GLN A 86 -21.52 9.90 25.87
N ARG A 87 -20.66 10.57 25.08
CA ARG A 87 -20.54 12.04 25.06
C ARG A 87 -21.57 12.70 24.17
N GLN A 88 -22.05 11.99 23.15
CA GLN A 88 -22.96 12.54 22.15
C GLN A 88 -23.82 11.40 21.59
N SER A 89 -25.12 11.47 21.87
CA SER A 89 -26.10 10.54 21.32
C SER A 89 -26.11 10.60 19.78
N GLY A 90 -26.34 9.45 19.14
CA GLY A 90 -26.33 9.32 17.69
C GLY A 90 -24.94 9.39 17.04
N CYS A 91 -23.86 9.50 17.82
CA CYS A 91 -22.49 9.36 17.33
C CYS A 91 -21.93 7.97 17.61
N TYR A 92 -21.54 7.27 16.56
CA TYR A 92 -21.04 5.89 16.65
C TYR A 92 -19.53 5.84 16.51
N THR A 93 -18.90 4.87 17.15
CA THR A 93 -17.46 4.63 17.11
C THR A 93 -17.20 3.17 16.78
N LEU A 94 -16.32 2.93 15.82
CA LEU A 94 -15.69 1.64 15.57
C LEU A 94 -14.51 1.49 16.53
N ALA A 95 -14.56 0.48 17.40
CA ALA A 95 -13.41 0.05 18.19
C ALA A 95 -12.77 -1.16 17.48
N LEU A 96 -11.47 -1.07 17.19
CA LEU A 96 -10.70 -2.07 16.44
C LEU A 96 -9.41 -2.41 17.20
N ARG A 97 -9.18 -3.68 17.48
CA ARG A 97 -7.93 -4.16 18.09
C ARG A 97 -6.87 -4.41 17.02
N PHE A 98 -5.75 -3.71 17.09
CA PHE A 98 -4.61 -3.94 16.20
C PHE A 98 -3.31 -3.63 16.93
N GLY A 99 -2.29 -4.49 16.81
CA GLY A 99 -0.99 -4.24 17.42
C GLY A 99 -1.05 -4.10 18.95
N HIS A 100 -1.88 -4.92 19.62
CA HIS A 100 -2.12 -4.87 21.06
C HIS A 100 -2.70 -3.55 21.59
N GLN A 101 -3.29 -2.74 20.71
CA GLN A 101 -3.95 -1.49 21.07
C GLN A 101 -5.37 -1.46 20.49
N THR A 102 -6.29 -0.80 21.21
CA THR A 102 -7.66 -0.60 20.74
C THR A 102 -7.79 0.79 20.13
N LEU A 103 -7.87 0.82 18.81
CA LEU A 103 -8.05 2.00 17.99
C LEU A 103 -9.54 2.38 17.97
N ASN A 104 -9.84 3.67 18.09
CA ASN A 104 -11.22 4.18 18.18
C ASN A 104 -11.48 5.18 17.06
N TYR A 105 -12.32 4.79 16.11
CA TYR A 105 -12.61 5.57 14.92
C TYR A 105 -14.05 6.06 14.90
N ARG A 106 -14.26 7.36 14.70
CA ARG A 106 -15.61 7.90 14.54
C ARG A 106 -16.23 7.37 13.24
N LEU A 107 -17.41 6.76 13.35
CA LEU A 107 -18.15 6.24 12.22
C LEU A 107 -19.16 7.28 11.71
N PHE A 108 -19.25 7.37 10.39
CA PHE A 108 -20.25 8.14 9.68
C PHE A 108 -21.03 7.24 8.72
N TYR A 109 -22.26 7.66 8.43
CA TYR A 109 -23.16 6.94 7.55
C TYR A 109 -24.00 7.92 6.72
N ASP A 110 -23.84 7.87 5.40
CA ASP A 110 -24.60 8.66 4.40
C ASP A 110 -25.36 7.75 3.41
N GLY A 111 -25.61 6.50 3.81
CA GLY A 111 -26.01 5.40 2.92
C GLY A 111 -24.87 4.41 2.67
N LYS A 112 -23.62 4.85 2.92
CA LYS A 112 -22.43 3.99 3.02
C LYS A 112 -21.70 4.25 4.33
N HIS A 113 -20.94 3.28 4.80
CA HIS A 113 -20.12 3.40 6.02
C HIS A 113 -18.77 4.02 5.69
N PHE A 114 -18.31 4.96 6.52
CA PHE A 114 -16.97 5.55 6.38
C PHE A 114 -16.41 6.08 7.70
N VAL A 115 -15.08 6.13 7.76
CA VAL A 115 -14.29 6.76 8.84
C VAL A 115 -13.53 7.97 8.29
N GLY A 116 -12.99 7.88 7.07
CA GLY A 116 -12.37 8.98 6.33
C GLY A 116 -13.04 9.20 4.98
N GLU A 117 -12.25 9.24 3.89
CA GLU A 117 -12.77 9.56 2.55
C GLU A 117 -13.46 8.37 1.86
N LYS A 118 -12.95 7.16 2.08
CA LYS A 118 -13.46 5.93 1.47
C LYS A 118 -14.81 5.53 2.06
N ARG A 119 -15.74 5.17 1.18
CA ARG A 119 -17.10 4.71 1.51
C ARG A 119 -17.26 3.23 1.21
N PHE A 120 -17.89 2.52 2.12
CA PHE A 120 -18.05 1.06 2.09
C PHE A 120 -19.52 0.65 2.21
N GLU A 121 -19.88 -0.46 1.56
CA GLU A 121 -21.25 -1.01 1.61
C GLU A 121 -21.52 -1.71 2.94
N SER A 122 -20.48 -2.29 3.54
CA SER A 122 -20.59 -2.95 4.84
C SER A 122 -19.49 -2.50 5.79
N ILE A 123 -19.76 -2.63 7.09
CA ILE A 123 -18.73 -2.44 8.13
C ILE A 123 -17.60 -3.47 7.97
N HIS A 124 -17.91 -4.68 7.52
CA HIS A 124 -16.91 -5.71 7.32
C HIS A 124 -15.85 -5.30 6.28
N ASP A 125 -16.27 -4.73 5.15
CA ASP A 125 -15.36 -4.26 4.10
C ASP A 125 -14.53 -3.08 4.58
N LEU A 126 -15.15 -2.17 5.32
CA LEU A 126 -14.48 -1.03 5.95
C LEU A 126 -13.37 -1.49 6.91
N VAL A 127 -13.65 -2.47 7.77
CA VAL A 127 -12.64 -3.00 8.71
C VAL A 127 -11.58 -3.81 7.98
N THR A 128 -11.94 -4.53 6.91
CA THR A 128 -10.98 -5.27 6.07
C THR A 128 -9.97 -4.31 5.43
N ASP A 129 -10.43 -3.24 4.78
CA ASP A 129 -9.56 -2.21 4.20
C ASP A 129 -8.71 -1.53 5.27
N GLY A 130 -9.29 -1.26 6.45
CA GLY A 130 -8.59 -0.70 7.60
C GLY A 130 -7.44 -1.59 8.09
N LEU A 131 -7.69 -2.89 8.28
CA LEU A 131 -6.67 -3.85 8.73
C LEU A 131 -5.56 -4.04 7.70
N ILE A 132 -5.89 -4.13 6.40
CA ILE A 132 -4.90 -4.18 5.31
C ILE A 132 -4.02 -2.94 5.35
N THR A 133 -4.63 -1.77 5.47
CA THR A 133 -3.92 -0.49 5.51
C THR A 133 -2.98 -0.43 6.71
N LEU A 134 -3.48 -0.72 7.92
CA LEU A 134 -2.70 -0.73 9.15
C LEU A 134 -1.52 -1.72 9.07
N TYR A 135 -1.74 -2.91 8.52
CA TYR A 135 -0.73 -3.95 8.39
C TYR A 135 0.40 -3.55 7.42
N ILE A 136 0.03 -3.07 6.23
CA ILE A 136 0.99 -2.63 5.21
C ILE A 136 1.77 -1.42 5.71
N GLU A 137 1.11 -0.42 6.31
CA GLU A 137 1.80 0.74 6.86
C GLU A 137 2.78 0.35 7.98
N THR A 138 2.40 -0.62 8.82
CA THR A 138 3.26 -1.08 9.92
C THR A 138 4.51 -1.79 9.42
N LYS A 139 4.40 -2.65 8.39
CA LYS A 139 5.52 -3.45 7.87
C LYS A 139 6.35 -2.75 6.79
N ALA A 140 5.76 -1.86 6.01
CA ALA A 140 6.35 -1.33 4.79
C ALA A 140 6.44 0.19 4.74
N ALA A 141 6.27 0.92 5.85
CA ALA A 141 6.36 2.39 5.88
C ALA A 141 7.62 2.92 5.15
N GLU A 142 8.80 2.39 5.49
CA GLU A 142 10.06 2.83 4.86
C GLU A 142 10.13 2.48 3.37
N TYR A 143 9.65 1.29 3.00
CA TYR A 143 9.61 0.86 1.60
C TYR A 143 8.68 1.78 0.80
N ILE A 144 7.50 2.11 1.34
CA ILE A 144 6.53 3.00 0.72
C ILE A 144 7.12 4.40 0.53
N ALA A 145 7.82 4.93 1.53
CA ALA A 145 8.49 6.23 1.43
C ALA A 145 9.55 6.26 0.31
N LYS A 146 10.22 5.13 0.04
CA LYS A 146 11.27 5.01 -0.99
C LYS A 146 10.74 4.64 -2.38
N MET A 147 9.44 4.36 -2.54
CA MET A 147 8.90 3.92 -3.83
C MET A 147 9.03 4.97 -4.94
N THR A 148 9.07 6.26 -4.59
CA THR A 148 9.19 7.36 -5.55
C THR A 148 10.64 7.73 -5.89
N THR A 149 11.63 7.19 -5.17
CA THR A 149 13.04 7.55 -5.35
C THR A 149 13.58 7.15 -6.73
N ASN A 150 13.23 5.95 -7.20
CA ASN A 150 13.66 5.42 -8.50
C ASN A 150 12.43 5.01 -9.32
N PRO A 151 11.72 5.98 -9.93
CA PRO A 151 10.51 5.69 -10.67
C PRO A 151 10.84 5.05 -12.02
N ILE A 152 10.18 3.95 -12.34
CA ILE A 152 10.38 3.21 -13.61
C ILE A 152 9.51 3.74 -14.75
N TYR A 153 8.65 4.73 -14.49
CA TYR A 153 7.66 5.24 -15.47
C TYR A 153 8.28 5.68 -16.79
N GLU A 154 9.48 6.28 -16.76
CA GLU A 154 10.15 6.74 -17.97
C GLU A 154 10.79 5.61 -18.79
N GLN A 155 11.06 4.48 -18.15
CA GLN A 155 11.79 3.35 -18.71
C GLN A 155 10.83 2.24 -19.21
N VAL A 156 9.58 2.26 -18.76
CA VAL A 156 8.61 1.18 -19.01
C VAL A 156 7.44 1.67 -19.88
N GLY A 157 7.01 0.82 -20.82
CA GLY A 157 5.80 1.04 -21.63
C GLY A 157 5.97 2.05 -22.78
N TYR A 158 4.87 2.61 -23.26
CA TYR A 158 4.83 3.47 -24.45
C TYR A 158 5.72 4.73 -24.37
N ALA A 159 6.00 5.23 -23.16
CA ALA A 159 6.86 6.39 -22.96
C ALA A 159 8.29 6.14 -23.46
N SER A 160 8.84 4.95 -23.18
CA SER A 160 10.15 4.53 -23.69
C SER A 160 10.16 4.42 -25.22
N LEU A 161 9.12 3.80 -25.82
CA LEU A 161 8.97 3.65 -27.26
C LEU A 161 8.82 5.00 -28.00
N LEU A 162 8.10 5.96 -27.40
CA LEU A 162 7.97 7.32 -27.95
C LEU A 162 9.30 8.07 -27.88
N LYS A 163 10.01 8.01 -26.74
CA LYS A 163 11.36 8.56 -26.63
C LYS A 163 12.28 7.94 -27.67
N GLU A 164 12.26 6.61 -27.84
CA GLU A 164 13.09 5.91 -28.82
C GLU A 164 12.75 6.31 -30.27
N LYS A 165 11.45 6.43 -30.63
CA LYS A 165 11.02 6.93 -31.94
C LYS A 165 11.46 8.37 -32.20
N VAL A 166 11.39 9.24 -31.19
CA VAL A 166 11.85 10.64 -31.28
C VAL A 166 13.37 10.69 -31.42
N THR A 167 14.12 9.93 -30.61
CA THR A 167 15.58 9.83 -30.71
C THR A 167 16.04 9.26 -32.04
N ARG A 168 15.34 8.26 -32.60
CA ARG A 168 15.60 7.73 -33.94
C ARG A 168 15.32 8.76 -35.05
N ARG A 169 14.26 9.57 -34.92
CA ARG A 169 14.00 10.66 -35.86
C ARG A 169 15.09 11.73 -35.79
N LEU A 170 15.50 12.14 -34.58
CA LEU A 170 16.54 13.15 -34.34
C LEU A 170 17.93 12.68 -34.80
N SER A 171 18.26 11.39 -34.63
CA SER A 171 19.52 10.82 -35.14
C SER A 171 19.53 10.69 -36.66
N ARG A 172 18.37 10.46 -37.29
CA ARG A 172 18.25 10.47 -38.75
C ARG A 172 18.44 11.88 -39.34
N THR A 173 17.95 12.93 -38.68
CA THR A 173 18.25 14.32 -39.05
C THR A 173 19.71 14.71 -38.76
N LYS A 174 20.36 14.13 -37.74
CA LYS A 174 21.78 14.42 -37.43
C LYS A 174 22.77 13.93 -38.50
N HIS A 175 22.42 12.90 -39.28
CA HIS A 175 23.23 12.49 -40.44
C HIS A 175 23.09 13.44 -41.65
N GLU A 176 22.08 14.31 -41.63
CA GLU A 176 21.79 15.32 -42.65
C GLU A 176 22.26 16.73 -42.22
N SER A 177 22.36 16.98 -40.90
CA SER A 177 22.76 18.26 -40.31
C SER A 177 24.24 18.33 -39.90
N LYS A 178 25.17 18.05 -40.82
CA LYS A 178 26.54 18.63 -40.76
C LYS A 178 26.57 20.13 -41.10
N LYS A 179 25.41 20.79 -41.15
CA LYS A 179 25.30 22.25 -41.23
C LYS A 179 24.24 22.75 -40.25
N ALA A 180 24.63 23.85 -39.60
CA ALA A 180 23.83 24.77 -38.79
C ALA A 180 23.63 24.43 -37.30
N HIS A 181 23.82 25.48 -36.52
CA HIS A 181 24.07 25.58 -35.09
C HIS A 181 22.83 26.17 -34.38
N VAL A 182 22.67 25.84 -33.09
CA VAL A 182 22.01 26.61 -32.00
C VAL A 182 20.49 26.86 -32.02
N ALA A 183 19.77 26.32 -31.04
CA ALA A 183 19.32 27.03 -29.81
C ALA A 183 18.27 26.19 -29.04
N ARG A 184 18.46 26.15 -27.72
CA ARG A 184 17.67 25.52 -26.64
C ARG A 184 16.62 26.57 -26.19
N GLU A 185 15.38 26.28 -25.81
CA GLU A 185 14.93 25.82 -24.49
C GLU A 185 13.39 25.69 -24.45
N GLY A 186 12.89 24.89 -23.50
CA GLY A 186 11.48 24.87 -23.10
C GLY A 186 11.18 23.64 -22.23
N ASN A 187 11.46 23.72 -20.93
CA ASN A 187 11.17 22.67 -19.97
C ASN A 187 9.87 23.02 -19.23
N THR A 188 8.80 22.24 -19.39
CA THR A 188 7.59 22.35 -18.56
C THR A 188 7.51 21.13 -17.65
N SER A 189 7.81 21.37 -16.37
CA SER A 189 7.61 20.39 -15.30
C SER A 189 6.11 20.30 -15.01
N VAL A 190 5.49 19.16 -15.30
CA VAL A 190 4.12 18.88 -14.91
C VAL A 190 4.17 17.92 -13.72
N GLU A 191 4.07 18.47 -12.51
CA GLU A 191 3.81 17.70 -11.30
C GLU A 191 2.48 16.96 -11.46
N LYS A 192 2.56 15.63 -11.57
CA LYS A 192 1.40 14.75 -11.45
C LYS A 192 1.51 14.04 -10.11
N SER A 193 0.82 14.61 -9.13
CA SER A 193 0.57 13.99 -7.83
C SER A 193 -0.15 12.65 -8.04
N TRP A 194 0.56 11.56 -7.77
CA TRP A 194 0.02 10.21 -7.91
C TRP A 194 -0.95 9.94 -6.76
N LYS A 195 -2.24 9.77 -7.11
CA LYS A 195 -3.37 9.49 -6.20
C LYS A 195 -3.23 8.21 -5.36
N PHE A 196 -2.19 7.41 -5.59
CA PHE A 196 -1.86 6.27 -4.71
C PHE A 196 -1.36 6.73 -3.33
N SER A 197 -0.84 7.95 -3.23
CA SER A 197 -0.33 8.52 -1.96
C SER A 197 -1.45 8.95 -0.99
N TYR A 198 -2.68 9.18 -1.47
CA TYR A 198 -3.77 9.67 -0.61
C TYR A 198 -4.59 8.56 0.05
N SER A 199 -4.40 7.30 -0.36
CA SER A 199 -5.30 6.21 0.05
C SER A 199 -4.79 5.34 1.21
N LEU A 200 -3.55 5.53 1.69
CA LEU A 200 -3.01 4.75 2.82
C LEU A 200 -3.14 5.47 4.17
N SER A 201 -3.12 6.81 4.19
CA SER A 201 -3.02 7.57 5.45
C SER A 201 -4.32 7.71 6.25
N ILE A 202 -5.41 7.05 5.85
CA ILE A 202 -6.76 7.30 6.37
C ILE A 202 -6.88 6.94 7.86
N TRP A 203 -6.15 5.93 8.34
CA TRP A 203 -6.38 5.35 9.67
C TRP A 203 -5.40 5.81 10.75
N ARG A 204 -4.29 6.48 10.41
CA ARG A 204 -3.34 7.04 11.40
C ARG A 204 -3.63 8.48 11.82
N ARG A 205 -4.50 9.19 11.09
CA ARG A 205 -4.75 10.64 11.29
C ARG A 205 -6.16 10.99 11.80
N LEU A 206 -6.96 9.98 12.13
CA LEU A 206 -8.32 10.08 12.71
C LEU A 206 -8.34 9.45 14.10
#